data_AF-A0A3D0TZM2-F1
#
_entry.id   AF-A0A3D0TZM2-F1
#
_cell.length_a   1.000
_cell.length_b   1.000
_cell.length_c   1.000
_cell.angle_alpha   90.00
_cell.angle_beta   90.00
_cell.angle_gamma   90.00
#
_symmetry.space_group_name_H-M   'P 1'
#
loop_
_entity.id
_entity.type
_entity.pdbx_description
1 polymer ?
#
loop_
_entity_poly.entity_id
_entity_poly.type
_entity_poly.pdbx_seq_one_letter_code
_entity_poly.pdbx_strand_id
1 'polypeptide(L)'
;MVAVQHRDQTRYDVDANLDELARLVETAGADPVARVLQQRDSPDRATYVGKGKVMEIKTVSEALDADTVVFDNDLTPAQQGNLEEILKRSALDRTAVILDIFAQNASSPEGRAQVELAQLRYRLPRLRRSGRTFSQQAGGIGTRGPGETQLEVDRRR
;
A
#
# COMPACT_ATOMS: atom_id res chain seq x y z
N MET A 1 1.03 -11.89 1.57
CA MET A 1 2.13 -11.09 2.15
C MET A 1 3.37 -11.17 1.27
N VAL A 2 4.11 -10.08 1.15
CA VAL A 2 5.25 -9.95 0.22
C VAL A 2 6.45 -9.33 0.95
N ALA A 3 7.63 -9.95 0.83
CA ALA A 3 8.89 -9.40 1.32
C ALA A 3 9.97 -9.36 0.23
N VAL A 4 10.95 -8.49 0.43
CA VAL A 4 12.20 -8.46 -0.33
C VAL A 4 13.32 -8.89 0.61
N GLN A 5 14.07 -9.91 0.24
CA GLN A 5 15.26 -10.33 0.97
C GLN A 5 16.50 -9.65 0.37
N HIS A 6 17.17 -8.86 1.18
CA HIS A 6 18.48 -8.29 0.87
C HIS A 6 19.62 -9.29 1.09
N ARG A 7 20.78 -9.07 0.47
CA ARG A 7 21.92 -10.00 0.53
C ARG A 7 22.50 -10.18 1.92
N ASP A 8 22.36 -9.17 2.77
CA ASP A 8 22.82 -9.13 4.16
C ASP A 8 21.83 -9.78 5.13
N GLN A 9 20.65 -10.18 4.67
CA GLN A 9 19.63 -10.82 5.49
C GLN A 9 19.64 -12.34 5.32
N THR A 10 19.58 -13.06 6.44
CA THR A 10 19.39 -14.51 6.37
C THR A 10 17.95 -14.84 5.99
N ARG A 11 17.73 -16.03 5.44
CA ARG A 11 16.37 -16.50 5.15
C ARG A 11 15.52 -16.57 6.44
N TYR A 12 16.15 -16.96 7.54
CA TYR A 12 15.51 -17.05 8.85
C TYR A 12 14.96 -15.71 9.32
N ASP A 13 15.74 -14.62 9.20
CA ASP A 13 15.32 -13.29 9.62
C ASP A 13 14.08 -12.81 8.84
N VAL A 14 14.06 -13.06 7.53
CA VAL A 14 12.94 -12.65 6.68
C VAL A 14 11.69 -13.47 6.95
N ASP A 15 11.83 -14.77 7.20
CA ASP A 15 10.70 -15.61 7.57
C ASP A 15 10.13 -15.20 8.94
N ALA A 16 10.97 -14.84 9.91
CA ALA A 16 10.55 -14.31 11.20
C ALA A 16 9.80 -12.97 11.09
N ASN A 17 10.25 -12.07 10.20
CA ASN A 17 9.53 -10.83 9.92
C ASN A 17 8.16 -11.09 9.27
N LEU A 18 8.08 -12.06 8.35
CA LEU A 18 6.81 -12.46 7.74
C LEU A 18 5.87 -13.15 8.72
N ASP A 19 6.39 -13.89 9.71
CA ASP A 19 5.60 -14.44 10.81
C ASP A 19 5.00 -13.33 11.68
N GLU A 20 5.78 -12.29 11.96
CA GLU A 20 5.29 -11.11 12.67
C GLU A 20 4.23 -10.36 11.87
N LEU A 21 4.49 -10.13 10.58
CA LEU A 21 3.52 -9.48 9.69
C LEU A 21 2.21 -10.28 9.62
N ALA A 22 2.28 -11.61 9.61
CA ALA A 22 1.10 -12.47 9.65
C ALA A 22 0.26 -12.20 10.91
N ARG A 23 0.90 -12.15 12.09
CA ARG A 23 0.23 -11.83 13.36
C ARG A 23 -0.40 -10.44 13.34
N LEU A 24 0.26 -9.44 12.73
CA LEU A 24 -0.30 -8.10 12.58
C LEU A 24 -1.56 -8.12 11.70
N VAL A 25 -1.49 -8.82 10.56
CA VAL A 25 -2.63 -8.96 9.64
C VAL A 25 -3.81 -9.67 10.31
N GLU A 26 -3.55 -10.74 11.05
CA GLU A 26 -4.56 -11.45 11.88
C GLU A 26 -5.17 -10.52 12.93
N THR A 27 -4.33 -9.74 13.62
CA THR A 27 -4.77 -8.77 14.64
C THR A 27 -5.63 -7.67 14.02
N ALA A 28 -5.36 -7.29 12.77
CA ALA A 28 -6.17 -6.34 12.02
C ALA A 28 -7.51 -6.93 11.51
N GLY A 29 -7.73 -8.25 11.68
CA GLY A 29 -8.95 -8.96 11.31
C GLY A 29 -8.94 -9.59 9.92
N ALA A 30 -7.78 -9.76 9.29
CA ALA A 30 -7.63 -10.40 7.99
C ALA A 30 -6.88 -11.73 8.07
N ASP A 31 -7.09 -12.62 7.10
CA ASP A 31 -6.47 -13.96 7.07
C ASP A 31 -5.23 -14.00 6.12
N PRO A 32 -4.02 -14.28 6.63
CA PRO A 32 -2.83 -14.43 5.79
C PRO A 32 -2.84 -15.71 4.95
N VAL A 33 -3.31 -15.63 3.71
CA VAL A 33 -3.44 -16.82 2.82
C VAL A 33 -2.17 -17.26 2.09
N ALA A 34 -1.16 -16.38 1.93
CA ALA A 34 0.05 -16.69 1.19
C ALA A 34 1.25 -15.79 1.55
N ARG A 35 2.45 -16.31 1.27
CA ARG A 35 3.73 -15.60 1.42
C ARG A 35 4.52 -15.65 0.13
N VAL A 36 5.04 -14.51 -0.31
CA VAL A 36 5.89 -14.37 -1.49
C VAL A 36 7.18 -13.66 -1.10
N LEU A 37 8.31 -14.24 -1.49
CA LEU A 37 9.63 -13.65 -1.29
C LEU A 37 10.31 -13.38 -2.61
N GLN A 38 11.01 -12.25 -2.71
CA GLN A 38 11.97 -11.99 -3.78
C GLN A 38 13.34 -11.58 -3.22
N GLN A 39 14.40 -12.27 -3.62
CA GLN A 39 15.76 -11.83 -3.36
C GLN A 39 16.15 -10.67 -4.30
N ARG A 40 16.60 -9.54 -3.74
CA ARG A 40 17.09 -8.37 -4.49
C ARG A 40 18.05 -7.54 -3.62
N ASP A 41 18.98 -6.83 -4.27
CA ASP A 41 19.90 -5.92 -3.57
C ASP A 41 19.19 -4.69 -3.01
N SER A 42 18.17 -4.22 -3.72
CA SER A 42 17.29 -3.12 -3.28
C SER A 42 15.88 -3.28 -3.86
N PRO A 43 14.86 -2.70 -3.20
CA PRO A 43 13.52 -2.66 -3.73
C PRO A 43 13.45 -1.98 -5.09
N ASP A 44 12.57 -2.48 -5.95
CA ASP A 44 12.29 -1.82 -7.22
C ASP A 44 11.63 -0.45 -6.97
N ARG A 45 12.16 0.60 -7.61
CA ARG A 45 11.66 1.97 -7.41
C ARG A 45 10.20 2.15 -7.83
N ALA A 46 9.73 1.37 -8.79
CA ALA A 46 8.38 1.47 -9.31
C ALA A 46 7.39 0.57 -8.58
N THR A 47 7.77 -0.66 -8.19
CA THR A 47 6.82 -1.65 -7.66
C THR A 47 7.29 -2.38 -6.40
N TYR A 48 8.37 -1.94 -5.77
CA TYR A 48 9.00 -2.57 -4.59
C TYR A 48 9.61 -3.96 -4.87
N VAL A 49 8.88 -4.83 -5.56
CA VAL A 49 9.35 -6.06 -6.20
C VAL A 49 9.51 -5.85 -7.71
N GLY A 50 10.25 -6.73 -8.39
CA GLY A 50 10.42 -6.64 -9.85
C GLY A 50 9.13 -6.97 -10.62
N LYS A 51 8.94 -6.40 -11.82
CA LYS A 51 7.72 -6.56 -12.64
C LYS A 51 7.26 -8.01 -12.83
N GLY A 52 8.16 -8.94 -13.11
CA GLY A 52 7.80 -10.36 -13.26
C GLY A 52 7.22 -10.95 -11.97
N LYS A 53 7.75 -10.53 -10.82
CA LYS A 53 7.25 -10.94 -9.50
C LYS A 53 5.89 -10.29 -9.19
N VAL A 54 5.64 -9.05 -9.63
CA VAL A 54 4.31 -8.43 -9.52
C VAL A 54 3.26 -9.27 -10.26
N MET A 55 3.57 -9.76 -11.45
CA MET A 55 2.65 -10.62 -12.22
C MET A 55 2.41 -11.96 -11.53
N GLU A 56 3.44 -12.57 -10.95
CA GLU A 56 3.29 -13.78 -10.14
C GLU A 56 2.41 -13.54 -8.92
N ILE A 57 2.62 -12.44 -8.19
CA ILE A 57 1.78 -12.04 -7.04
C ILE A 57 0.33 -11.84 -7.48
N LYS A 58 0.11 -11.20 -8.64
CA LYS A 58 -1.24 -11.03 -9.20
C LYS A 58 -1.91 -12.38 -9.40
N THR A 59 -1.27 -13.31 -10.09
CA THR A 59 -1.80 -14.66 -10.33
C THR A 59 -2.10 -15.39 -9.03
N VAL A 60 -1.20 -15.31 -8.03
CA VAL A 60 -1.44 -15.90 -6.70
C VAL A 60 -2.63 -15.25 -6.01
N SER A 61 -2.75 -13.92 -6.05
CA SER A 61 -3.89 -13.22 -5.44
C SER A 61 -5.22 -13.55 -6.11
N GLU A 62 -5.24 -13.76 -7.43
CA GLU A 62 -6.44 -14.19 -8.15
C GLU A 62 -6.80 -15.64 -7.81
N ALA A 63 -5.82 -16.54 -7.76
CA ALA A 63 -6.04 -17.95 -7.48
C ALA A 63 -6.53 -18.21 -6.05
N LEU A 64 -6.09 -17.40 -5.08
CA LEU A 64 -6.48 -17.50 -3.68
C LEU A 64 -7.61 -16.54 -3.28
N ASP A 65 -8.16 -15.80 -4.24
CA ASP A 65 -9.14 -14.73 -4.03
C ASP A 65 -8.75 -13.75 -2.92
N ALA A 66 -7.49 -13.33 -2.90
CA ALA A 66 -6.98 -12.38 -1.95
C ALA A 66 -7.27 -10.94 -2.41
N ASP A 67 -8.06 -10.20 -1.64
CA ASP A 67 -8.42 -8.80 -1.93
C ASP A 67 -7.27 -7.81 -1.71
N THR A 68 -6.33 -8.16 -0.82
CA THR A 68 -5.26 -7.28 -0.36
C THR A 68 -3.91 -7.98 -0.40
N VAL A 69 -2.91 -7.30 -0.94
CA VAL A 69 -1.51 -7.69 -0.90
C VAL A 69 -0.78 -6.80 0.10
N VAL A 70 -0.32 -7.40 1.20
CA VAL A 70 0.43 -6.71 2.26
C VAL A 70 1.93 -6.85 2.04
N PHE A 71 2.65 -5.74 2.05
CA PHE A 71 4.10 -5.65 1.89
C PHE A 71 4.79 -5.41 3.23
N ASP A 72 5.88 -6.13 3.49
CA ASP A 72 6.57 -6.14 4.78
C ASP A 72 7.23 -4.80 5.16
N ASN A 73 7.61 -4.01 4.16
CA ASN A 73 8.21 -2.70 4.34
C ASN A 73 7.35 -1.60 3.71
N ASP A 74 7.63 -0.37 4.11
CA ASP A 74 6.92 0.81 3.64
C ASP A 74 7.00 0.96 2.12
N LEU A 75 5.84 1.24 1.52
CA LEU A 75 5.74 1.54 0.10
C LEU A 75 5.74 3.05 -0.07
N THR A 76 6.51 3.57 -1.01
CA THR A 76 6.29 4.95 -1.46
C THR A 76 4.89 5.09 -2.08
N PRO A 77 4.29 6.30 -2.10
CA PRO A 77 3.03 6.54 -2.83
C PRO A 77 3.10 6.13 -4.31
N ALA A 78 4.30 6.24 -4.90
CA ALA A 78 4.58 5.80 -6.26
C ALA A 78 4.58 4.26 -6.39
N GLN A 79 5.10 3.53 -5.41
CA GLN A 79 5.05 2.07 -5.45
C GLN A 79 3.63 1.55 -5.25
N GLN A 80 2.92 2.05 -4.23
CA GLN A 80 1.57 1.60 -3.93
C GLN A 80 0.63 1.78 -5.12
N GLY A 81 0.57 2.98 -5.71
CA GLY A 81 -0.35 3.20 -6.85
C GLY A 81 0.00 2.38 -8.10
N ASN A 82 1.29 2.09 -8.35
CA ASN A 82 1.67 1.20 -9.45
C ASN A 82 1.24 -0.24 -9.17
N LEU A 83 1.41 -0.69 -7.92
CA LEU A 83 1.01 -2.02 -7.48
C LEU A 83 -0.50 -2.20 -7.58
N GLU A 84 -1.31 -1.27 -7.06
CA GLU A 84 -2.77 -1.32 -7.16
C GLU A 84 -3.24 -1.34 -8.63
N GLU A 85 -2.60 -0.56 -9.50
CA GLU A 85 -2.92 -0.52 -10.92
C GLU A 85 -2.64 -1.86 -11.63
N ILE A 86 -1.54 -2.53 -11.30
CA ILE A 86 -1.14 -3.80 -11.93
C ILE A 86 -1.88 -4.98 -11.31
N LEU A 87 -1.92 -5.05 -9.98
CA LEU A 87 -2.52 -6.14 -9.21
C LEU A 87 -4.05 -6.14 -9.31
N LYS A 88 -4.68 -4.96 -9.51
CA LYS A 88 -6.14 -4.78 -9.44
C LYS A 88 -6.74 -5.20 -8.10
N ARG A 89 -5.92 -5.11 -7.05
CA ARG A 89 -6.19 -5.44 -5.64
C ARG A 89 -5.58 -4.35 -4.77
N SER A 90 -5.99 -4.23 -3.51
CA SER A 90 -5.39 -3.26 -2.59
C SER A 90 -3.94 -3.63 -2.28
N ALA A 91 -3.05 -2.64 -2.24
CA ALA A 91 -1.66 -2.82 -1.84
C ALA A 91 -1.39 -2.03 -0.55
N LEU A 92 -1.18 -2.73 0.55
CA LEU A 92 -0.91 -2.13 1.86
C LEU A 92 0.54 -2.39 2.27
N ASP A 93 1.15 -1.46 2.97
CA ASP A 93 2.41 -1.69 3.67
C ASP A 93 2.18 -1.96 5.16
N ARG A 94 3.26 -2.34 5.86
CA ARG A 94 3.25 -2.59 7.30
C ARG A 94 2.73 -1.38 8.08
N THR A 95 3.10 -0.15 7.69
CA THR A 95 2.60 1.06 8.34
C THR A 95 1.08 1.17 8.27
N ALA A 96 0.46 0.89 7.11
CA ALA A 96 -0.99 0.88 6.98
C ALA A 96 -1.66 -0.13 7.93
N VAL A 97 -1.15 -1.36 7.99
CA VAL A 97 -1.69 -2.42 8.87
C VAL A 97 -1.62 -1.99 10.34
N ILE A 98 -0.48 -1.44 10.78
CA ILE A 98 -0.31 -0.96 12.15
C ILE A 98 -1.31 0.17 12.48
N LEU A 99 -1.51 1.11 11.55
CA LEU A 99 -2.47 2.20 11.75
C LEU A 99 -3.92 1.70 11.84
N ASP A 100 -4.28 0.64 11.13
CA ASP A 100 -5.61 0.04 11.23
C ASP A 100 -5.80 -0.67 12.58
N ILE A 101 -4.79 -1.40 13.07
CA ILE A 101 -4.79 -1.98 14.42
C ILE A 101 -4.95 -0.88 15.48
N PHE A 102 -4.22 0.21 15.38
CA PHE A 102 -4.36 1.33 16.33
C PHE A 102 -5.74 1.97 16.28
N ALA A 103 -6.35 2.08 15.09
CA ALA A 103 -7.70 2.62 14.97
C ALA A 103 -8.74 1.73 15.64
N GLN A 104 -8.58 0.40 15.55
CA GLN A 104 -9.45 -0.56 16.23
C GLN A 104 -9.31 -0.49 17.77
N ASN A 105 -8.12 -0.17 18.27
CA ASN A 105 -7.82 -0.15 19.71
C ASN A 105 -7.98 1.22 20.38
N ALA A 106 -8.07 2.32 19.62
CA ALA A 106 -8.17 3.68 20.17
C ALA A 106 -9.55 3.96 20.80
N SER A 107 -9.61 3.95 22.13
CA SER A 107 -10.85 4.15 22.88
C SER A 107 -11.04 5.57 23.44
N SER A 108 -9.96 6.26 23.83
CA SER A 108 -10.05 7.63 24.35
C SER A 108 -10.20 8.67 23.23
N PRO A 109 -10.82 9.83 23.50
CA PRO A 109 -10.92 10.92 22.53
C PRO A 109 -9.55 11.37 22.00
N GLU A 110 -8.55 11.51 22.89
CA GLU A 110 -7.20 11.93 22.53
C GLU A 110 -6.51 10.86 21.67
N GLY A 111 -6.66 9.57 22.03
CA GLY A 111 -6.09 8.46 21.28
C GLY A 111 -6.68 8.35 19.88
N ARG A 112 -8.01 8.48 19.75
CA ARG A 112 -8.69 8.50 18.45
C ARG A 112 -8.20 9.65 17.58
N ALA A 113 -8.08 10.85 18.13
CA ALA A 113 -7.59 12.02 17.39
C ALA A 113 -6.14 11.84 16.91
N GLN A 114 -5.27 11.23 17.73
CA GLN A 114 -3.88 10.94 17.34
C GLN A 114 -3.79 9.91 16.22
N VAL A 115 -4.57 8.82 16.30
CA VAL A 115 -4.60 7.79 15.26
C VAL A 115 -5.17 8.36 13.96
N GLU A 116 -6.26 9.13 14.04
CA GLU A 116 -6.85 9.79 12.88
C GLU A 116 -5.84 10.74 12.21
N LEU A 117 -5.13 11.56 12.99
CA LEU A 117 -4.08 12.43 12.46
C LEU A 117 -2.97 11.63 11.78
N ALA A 118 -2.53 10.51 12.36
CA ALA A 118 -1.52 9.64 11.76
C ALA A 118 -2.01 9.03 10.44
N GLN A 119 -3.26 8.56 10.41
CA GLN A 119 -3.89 8.05 9.19
C GLN A 119 -4.04 9.12 8.11
N LEU A 120 -4.43 10.35 8.46
CA LEU A 120 -4.51 11.48 7.53
C LEU A 120 -3.14 11.80 6.94
N ARG A 121 -2.09 11.84 7.77
CA ARG A 121 -0.71 12.07 7.31
C ARG A 121 -0.22 10.96 6.38
N TYR A 122 -0.57 9.71 6.67
CA TYR A 122 -0.22 8.56 5.82
C TYR A 122 -0.96 8.59 4.47
N ARG A 123 -2.26 8.94 4.47
CA ARG A 123 -3.11 8.95 3.27
C ARG A 123 -2.85 10.16 2.36
N LEU A 124 -2.58 11.35 2.93
CA LEU A 124 -2.41 12.61 2.19
C LEU A 124 -1.46 12.52 0.97
N PRO A 125 -0.23 11.99 1.08
CA PRO A 125 0.67 11.89 -0.08
C PRO A 125 0.20 10.86 -1.11
N ARG A 126 -0.66 9.91 -0.73
CA ARG A 126 -1.15 8.81 -1.59
C ARG A 126 -2.41 9.21 -2.38
N LEU A 127 -3.28 10.04 -1.81
CA LEU A 127 -4.51 10.54 -2.46
C LEU A 127 -4.25 11.36 -3.74
N ARG A 128 -3.18 12.15 -3.76
CA ARG A 128 -2.82 13.00 -4.92
C ARG A 128 -2.62 12.20 -6.20
N ARG A 129 -2.23 10.94 -6.07
CA ARG A 129 -2.05 10.05 -7.20
C ARG A 129 -3.37 9.48 -7.70
N SER A 130 -4.23 9.00 -6.80
CA SER A 130 -5.56 8.49 -7.15
C SER A 130 -6.41 9.56 -7.87
N GLY A 131 -6.23 10.84 -7.50
CA GLY A 131 -6.86 11.98 -8.18
C GLY A 131 -6.48 12.14 -9.67
N ARG A 132 -5.33 11.63 -10.12
CA ARG A 132 -4.95 11.68 -11.54
C ARG A 132 -5.85 10.78 -12.39
N THR A 133 -6.27 9.63 -11.86
CA THR A 133 -7.22 8.73 -12.53
C THR A 133 -8.59 9.40 -12.69
N PHE A 134 -9.08 10.11 -11.66
CA PHE A 134 -10.32 10.89 -11.75
C PHE A 134 -10.20 12.07 -12.74
N SER A 135 -9.06 12.76 -12.78
CA SER A 135 -8.83 13.87 -13.71
C SER A 135 -8.79 13.45 -15.18
N GLN A 136 -8.33 12.24 -15.48
CA GLN A 136 -8.35 11.71 -16.85
C GLN A 136 -9.76 11.38 -17.33
N GLN A 137 -10.65 10.96 -16.42
CA GLN A 137 -12.05 10.70 -16.73
C GLN A 137 -12.87 11.99 -16.93
N ALA A 138 -12.44 13.11 -16.32
CA ALA A 138 -13.00 14.45 -16.56
C ALA A 138 -12.43 15.14 -17.83
N GLY A 139 -11.33 14.64 -18.39
CA GLY A 139 -10.62 15.26 -19.52
C GLY A 139 -11.18 14.96 -20.92
N GLY A 140 -12.30 14.24 -21.02
CA GLY A 140 -12.88 13.81 -22.30
C GLY A 140 -13.92 14.77 -22.92
N ILE A 141 -14.35 15.81 -22.22
CA ILE A 141 -15.29 16.81 -22.76
C ILE A 141 -14.56 18.15 -22.81
N GLY A 142 -14.17 18.54 -24.02
CA GLY A 142 -13.14 19.53 -24.27
C GLY A 142 -13.35 20.88 -23.61
N THR A 143 -12.30 21.39 -22.96
CA THR A 143 -12.04 22.82 -22.86
C THR A 143 -10.54 23.07 -23.01
N ARG A 144 -10.20 23.90 -23.99
CA ARG A 144 -8.90 24.52 -24.22
C ARG A 144 -8.85 25.75 -23.30
N GLY A 145 -7.96 25.80 -22.30
CA GLY A 145 -7.76 26.99 -21.45
C GLY A 145 -6.99 26.68 -20.15
N PRO A 146 -6.17 27.61 -19.61
CA PRO A 146 -4.99 27.25 -18.82
C PRO A 146 -5.29 27.01 -17.35
N GLY A 147 -4.84 25.84 -16.87
CA GLY A 147 -4.04 25.72 -15.66
C GLY A 147 -4.61 26.25 -14.35
N GLU A 148 -5.66 25.62 -13.83
CA GLU A 148 -5.76 25.31 -12.40
C GLU A 148 -6.38 23.91 -12.28
N THR A 149 -5.61 22.95 -11.75
CA THR A 149 -6.16 21.61 -11.50
C THR A 149 -7.09 21.68 -10.30
N GLN A 150 -8.28 21.05 -10.34
CA GLN A 150 -9.24 21.02 -9.22
C GLN A 150 -8.61 20.58 -7.87
N LEU A 151 -7.48 19.86 -7.91
CA LEU A 151 -6.66 19.52 -6.74
C LEU A 151 -6.10 20.74 -5.97
N GLU A 152 -5.93 21.90 -6.61
CA GLU A 152 -5.53 23.14 -5.94
C GLU A 152 -6.69 23.81 -5.20
N VAL A 153 -7.93 23.61 -5.65
CA VAL A 153 -9.14 24.16 -5.02
C VAL A 153 -9.42 23.45 -3.70
N ASP A 154 -9.22 22.14 -3.65
CA ASP A 154 -9.48 21.32 -2.46
C ASP A 154 -8.41 21.52 -1.36
N ARG A 155 -7.28 22.15 -1.70
CA ARG A 155 -6.21 22.49 -0.74
C ARG A 155 -6.54 23.71 0.12
N ARG A 156 -7.54 24.51 -0.27
CA ARG A 156 -7.90 25.78 0.39
C ARG A 156 -9.10 25.68 1.33
N ARG A 157 -9.65 24.48 1.55
CA ARG A 157 -10.77 24.25 2.48
C ARG A 157 -10.38 23.39 3.65
#